data_AF-A0A0H4PBB8-F1
#
_entry.id   AF-A0A0H4PBB8-F1
#
_cell.length_a   1.000
_cell.length_b   1.000
_cell.length_c   1.000
_cell.angle_alpha   90.00
_cell.angle_beta   90.00
_cell.angle_gamma   90.00
#
_symmetry.space_group_name_H-M   'P 1'
#
loop_
_entity.id
_entity.type
_entity.pdbx_description
1 polymer ?
#
loop_
_entity_poly.entity_id
_entity_poly.type
_entity_poly.pdbx_seq_one_letter_code
_entity_poly.pdbx_strand_id
1 'polypeptide(L)'
;MIPQLLYKVIFSIYAKLFFVVLGLLLPVNYVFSQRLSLDPIPLRMVSQVFSPDEYYISRIIDERKDLNPTAFLVPDVKSGSNLRTVNLEGGTIPALEQYILGAYPGKKESRPVVVKIKDVKIIENILNAKTGVVEGDIHLDFEFALERGDELVDLLGFQGGISYQRGVRQFHLLEPFLKRSVNLAMKYFDDWIEKDAPNNNLLAQEVRLKMRDYVRSNVSDTVFYASDRPLTWKDFTGRPGFNNYAASIFASIGYELNSSMENGVLLVDLVFKTYMLKSSSWVRSGNNSYGLNHEQRHFDITKIIIERLKNTLTNLELEPHNYERKISFHYLEAFREMNRMQEAYDNQTSNGTNASAQERWNKKIDTELIQLGVD
;
A
#
# COMPACT_ATOMS: atom_id res chain seq x y z
N MET A 1 10.58 -19.02 -22.91
CA MET A 1 10.82 -17.56 -23.01
C MET A 1 10.97 -17.05 -21.59
N ILE A 2 12.21 -16.80 -21.18
CA ILE A 2 12.71 -16.42 -19.84
C ILE A 2 12.78 -14.87 -19.78
N PRO A 3 12.74 -14.14 -18.64
CA PRO A 3 12.28 -14.47 -17.27
C PRO A 3 11.44 -13.39 -16.54
N GLN A 4 10.75 -13.80 -15.48
CA GLN A 4 10.22 -12.97 -14.37
C GLN A 4 11.26 -12.74 -13.24
N LEU A 5 12.42 -12.17 -13.55
CA LEU A 5 13.47 -11.87 -12.55
C LEU A 5 14.06 -10.49 -12.84
N LEU A 6 13.36 -9.40 -12.47
CA LEU A 6 13.90 -8.05 -12.63
C LEU A 6 13.17 -6.95 -11.82
N TYR A 7 12.66 -7.25 -10.61
CA TYR A 7 12.12 -6.20 -9.70
C TYR A 7 12.86 -6.11 -8.35
N LYS A 8 14.02 -6.74 -8.23
CA LYS A 8 14.90 -6.68 -7.04
C LYS A 8 16.26 -6.00 -7.28
N VAL A 9 16.46 -5.40 -8.44
CA VAL A 9 17.68 -4.67 -8.78
C VAL A 9 17.25 -3.49 -9.65
N ILE A 10 17.04 -2.33 -9.03
CA ILE A 10 17.17 -0.94 -9.54
C ILE A 10 16.53 -0.06 -8.44
N PHE A 11 17.24 0.06 -7.31
CA PHE A 11 17.20 1.22 -6.41
C PHE A 11 18.41 1.11 -5.47
N SER A 12 19.57 1.01 -6.10
CA SER A 12 20.86 1.22 -5.48
C SER A 12 21.72 1.81 -6.57
N ILE A 13 22.54 2.80 -6.19
CA ILE A 13 23.35 3.70 -7.03
C ILE A 13 22.70 5.10 -7.10
N TYR A 14 23.45 6.06 -6.54
CA TYR A 14 23.17 7.48 -6.31
C TYR A 14 22.58 7.88 -4.95
N ALA A 15 23.19 7.41 -3.86
CA ALA A 15 23.34 8.23 -2.66
C ALA A 15 24.80 8.72 -2.60
N LYS A 16 25.08 9.86 -3.23
CA LYS A 16 26.30 10.62 -2.92
C LYS A 16 26.16 11.11 -1.49
N LEU A 17 26.88 10.47 -0.57
CA LEU A 17 27.08 10.93 0.80
C LEU A 17 27.58 12.38 0.77
N PHE A 18 26.70 13.32 1.10
CA PHE A 18 27.09 14.67 1.51
C PHE A 18 27.15 14.66 3.04
N PHE A 19 28.33 14.38 3.59
CA PHE A 19 28.62 14.65 4.99
C PHE A 19 28.75 16.17 5.15
N VAL A 20 27.71 16.82 5.67
CA VAL A 20 27.80 18.21 6.11
C VAL A 20 28.39 18.21 7.51
N VAL A 21 29.71 18.35 7.60
CA VAL A 21 30.43 18.58 8.86
C VAL A 21 30.34 20.07 9.18
N LEU A 22 29.47 20.43 10.14
CA LEU A 22 29.38 21.79 10.66
C LEU A 22 29.90 21.83 12.09
N GLY A 23 31.20 22.10 12.25
CA GLY A 23 31.83 22.27 13.56
C GLY A 23 31.50 23.63 14.17
N LEU A 24 30.99 23.65 15.41
CA LEU A 24 30.63 24.86 16.14
C LEU A 24 31.39 24.88 17.47
N LEU A 25 32.27 25.87 17.65
CA LEU A 25 33.10 26.07 18.84
C LEU A 25 32.44 27.12 19.75
N LEU A 26 32.18 26.78 21.01
CA LEU A 26 31.73 27.72 22.05
C LEU A 26 32.78 27.84 23.17
N PRO A 27 32.95 29.02 23.79
CA PRO A 27 34.00 29.27 24.79
C PRO A 27 33.71 28.64 26.15
N VAL A 28 34.78 28.16 26.81
CA VAL A 28 34.76 27.42 28.08
C VAL A 28 35.11 28.35 29.26
N ASN A 29 34.21 28.48 30.23
CA ASN A 29 34.48 29.09 31.54
C ASN A 29 34.66 28.01 32.61
N TYR A 30 35.66 28.17 33.49
CA TYR A 30 36.04 27.19 34.51
C TYR A 30 35.32 27.43 35.86
N VAL A 31 34.73 26.38 36.44
CA VAL A 31 34.30 26.32 37.85
C VAL A 31 34.74 24.98 38.47
N PHE A 32 35.06 25.04 39.78
CA PHE A 32 35.74 24.03 40.60
C PHE A 32 34.89 22.78 40.96
N SER A 33 35.64 21.77 41.40
CA SER A 33 35.37 20.33 41.61
C SER A 33 34.18 19.94 42.52
N GLN A 34 33.21 19.21 41.95
CA GLN A 34 32.42 18.18 42.65
C GLN A 34 32.76 16.80 42.05
N ARG A 35 32.72 15.74 42.85
CA ARG A 35 32.77 14.35 42.37
C ARG A 35 31.55 14.15 41.46
N LEU A 36 31.73 14.17 40.14
CA LEU A 36 30.63 13.94 39.20
C LEU A 36 30.21 12.47 39.26
N SER A 37 29.04 12.19 39.83
CA SER A 37 28.25 11.07 39.32
C SER A 37 27.87 11.42 37.88
N LEU A 38 28.13 10.48 36.96
CA LEU A 38 27.54 10.57 35.62
C LEU A 38 26.10 10.14 35.78
N ASP A 39 25.24 11.12 35.95
CA ASP A 39 23.80 10.93 36.04
C ASP A 39 23.26 10.45 34.67
N PRO A 40 22.13 9.72 34.63
CA PRO A 40 21.47 9.37 33.38
C PRO A 40 21.28 10.59 32.47
N ILE A 41 21.41 10.39 31.15
CA ILE A 41 21.28 11.49 30.19
C ILE A 41 19.79 11.86 30.09
N PRO A 42 19.37 13.09 30.46
CA PRO A 42 17.99 13.49 30.29
C PRO A 42 17.64 13.61 28.80
N LEU A 43 16.39 13.31 28.44
CA LEU A 43 15.85 13.61 27.11
C LEU A 43 14.49 14.31 27.28
N ARG A 44 14.55 15.58 27.69
CA ARG A 44 13.35 16.31 28.10
C ARG A 44 12.59 16.86 26.92
N MET A 45 11.28 16.73 26.95
CA MET A 45 10.39 17.52 26.10
C MET A 45 10.42 18.98 26.55
N VAL A 46 10.83 19.89 25.67
CA VAL A 46 10.88 21.34 25.95
C VAL A 46 9.83 22.09 25.15
N SER A 47 9.62 21.70 23.89
CA SER A 47 8.57 22.23 23.03
C SER A 47 8.29 21.26 21.88
N GLN A 48 7.17 21.46 21.21
CA GLN A 48 6.92 20.90 19.89
C GLN A 48 8.04 21.34 18.93
N VAL A 49 8.46 20.43 18.04
CA VAL A 49 9.44 20.72 16.98
C VAL A 49 8.69 21.06 15.69
N PHE A 50 7.80 20.17 15.23
CA PHE A 50 6.84 20.43 14.16
C PHE A 50 5.59 19.52 14.30
N SER A 51 4.54 19.77 13.52
CA SER A 51 3.35 18.91 13.43
C SER A 51 3.35 18.23 12.06
N PRO A 52 3.48 16.90 11.96
CA PRO A 52 3.39 16.24 10.66
C PRO A 52 1.96 16.32 10.10
N ASP A 53 1.85 16.56 8.80
CA ASP A 53 0.55 16.63 8.11
C ASP A 53 0.09 15.28 7.55
N GLU A 54 1.03 14.45 7.09
CA GLU A 54 0.74 13.18 6.40
C GLU A 54 0.59 11.97 7.35
N TYR A 55 1.04 12.10 8.61
CA TYR A 55 1.09 10.99 9.56
C TYR A 55 1.03 11.42 11.03
N TYR A 56 0.82 10.44 11.92
CA TYR A 56 1.07 10.55 13.35
C TYR A 56 1.89 9.35 13.81
N ILE A 57 2.70 9.53 14.85
CA ILE A 57 3.43 8.41 15.44
C ILE A 57 2.48 7.63 16.36
N SER A 58 2.17 6.38 16.01
CA SER A 58 1.24 5.55 16.77
C SER A 58 1.91 4.89 17.97
N ARG A 59 3.13 4.39 17.80
CA ARG A 59 3.96 3.80 18.87
C ARG A 59 5.43 3.71 18.47
N ILE A 60 6.27 3.39 19.45
CA ILE A 60 7.68 3.01 19.25
C ILE A 60 7.87 1.53 19.57
N ILE A 61 8.67 0.83 18.76
CA ILE A 61 9.04 -0.57 18.97
C ILE A 61 10.56 -0.66 19.18
N ASP A 62 10.99 -1.42 20.19
CA ASP A 62 12.40 -1.74 20.41
C ASP A 62 12.78 -3.00 19.60
N GLU A 63 13.58 -2.82 18.55
CA GLU A 63 14.16 -3.91 17.75
C GLU A 63 15.69 -3.96 17.88
N ARG A 64 16.24 -3.33 18.93
CA ARG A 64 17.68 -3.31 19.15
C ARG A 64 18.18 -4.72 19.42
N LYS A 65 19.16 -5.16 18.63
CA LYS A 65 19.90 -6.42 18.88
C LYS A 65 20.84 -6.27 20.07
N ASP A 66 21.36 -5.06 20.26
CA ASP A 66 22.25 -4.73 21.36
C ASP A 66 21.55 -3.85 22.42
N LEU A 67 21.14 -4.48 23.52
CA LEU A 67 20.53 -3.81 24.67
C LEU A 67 21.57 -3.20 25.63
N ASN A 68 22.86 -3.21 25.26
CA ASN A 68 23.90 -2.51 26.02
C ASN A 68 23.53 -1.03 26.21
N PRO A 69 24.08 -0.38 27.26
CA PRO A 69 23.75 1.00 27.57
C PRO A 69 23.88 1.96 26.39
N THR A 70 23.02 2.97 26.37
CA THR A 70 22.92 3.94 25.27
C THR A 70 24.21 4.71 25.03
N ALA A 71 24.97 5.00 26.08
CA ALA A 71 26.15 5.85 25.98
C ALA A 71 27.39 5.22 26.62
N PHE A 72 28.52 5.34 25.93
CA PHE A 72 29.86 4.96 26.35
C PHE A 72 30.69 6.24 26.41
N LEU A 73 30.72 6.86 27.59
CA LEU A 73 31.21 8.21 27.77
C LEU A 73 32.61 8.24 28.38
N VAL A 74 33.38 9.26 28.04
CA VAL A 74 34.63 9.58 28.72
C VAL A 74 34.30 10.33 30.03
N PRO A 75 34.58 9.73 31.22
CA PRO A 75 34.23 10.36 32.49
C PRO A 75 35.24 11.42 32.93
N ASP A 76 36.54 11.25 32.62
CA ASP A 76 37.60 12.20 32.91
C ASP A 76 38.81 12.09 31.94
N VAL A 77 39.77 13.00 32.03
CA VAL A 77 40.95 13.00 31.14
C VAL A 77 41.94 11.87 31.39
N LYS A 78 41.88 11.21 32.56
CA LYS A 78 42.77 10.11 32.96
C LYS A 78 42.19 8.74 32.58
N SER A 79 40.97 8.72 32.07
CA SER A 79 40.20 7.50 31.80
C SER A 79 40.84 6.65 30.70
N GLY A 80 41.61 7.25 29.79
CA GLY A 80 42.18 6.54 28.65
C GLY A 80 41.07 5.91 27.82
N SER A 81 41.13 4.59 27.62
CA SER A 81 40.11 3.79 26.93
C SER A 81 38.97 3.30 27.84
N ASN A 82 39.00 3.61 29.15
CA ASN A 82 37.97 3.18 30.08
C ASN A 82 36.74 4.09 29.97
N LEU A 83 35.77 3.69 29.14
CA LEU A 83 34.50 4.38 28.98
C LEU A 83 33.53 3.99 30.10
N ARG A 84 32.78 4.97 30.59
CA ARG A 84 31.69 4.75 31.53
C ARG A 84 30.38 4.61 30.78
N THR A 85 29.63 3.56 31.09
CA THR A 85 28.33 3.33 30.49
C THR A 85 27.23 4.11 31.19
N VAL A 86 26.35 4.75 30.41
CA VAL A 86 25.23 5.57 30.90
C VAL A 86 24.01 5.31 30.01
N ASN A 87 22.83 5.27 30.64
CA ASN A 87 21.55 5.19 29.95
C ASN A 87 20.83 6.54 29.95
N LEU A 88 19.80 6.66 29.11
CA LEU A 88 18.87 7.78 29.22
C LEU A 88 18.09 7.69 30.54
N GLU A 89 17.71 8.84 31.09
CA GLU A 89 16.83 8.94 32.24
C GLU A 89 15.50 8.22 31.94
N GLY A 90 15.10 7.28 32.81
CA GLY A 90 13.90 6.45 32.59
C GLY A 90 14.10 5.28 31.60
N GLY A 91 15.30 5.11 31.02
CA GLY A 91 15.61 4.08 30.03
C GLY A 91 15.52 4.57 28.59
N THR A 92 16.23 3.92 27.67
CA THR A 92 16.40 4.39 26.28
C THR A 92 15.07 4.54 25.53
N ILE A 93 14.24 3.50 25.55
CA ILE A 93 12.99 3.47 24.78
C ILE A 93 11.93 4.38 25.38
N PRO A 94 11.63 4.33 26.70
CA PRO A 94 10.67 5.25 27.29
C PRO A 94 11.04 6.72 27.09
N ALA A 95 12.33 7.06 27.18
CA ALA A 95 12.80 8.43 26.94
C ALA A 95 12.59 8.87 25.48
N LEU A 96 12.93 8.00 24.51
CA LEU A 96 12.71 8.27 23.09
C LEU A 96 11.23 8.35 22.73
N GLU A 97 10.40 7.49 23.29
CA GLU A 97 8.96 7.48 23.10
C GLU A 97 8.32 8.76 23.61
N GLN A 98 8.60 9.14 24.85
CA GLN A 98 8.12 10.41 25.41
C GLN A 98 8.58 11.61 24.58
N TYR A 99 9.83 11.60 24.11
CA TYR A 99 10.36 12.68 23.29
C TYR A 99 9.72 12.74 21.91
N ILE A 100 9.66 11.65 21.17
CA ILE A 100 9.14 11.64 19.79
C ILE A 100 7.63 11.90 19.79
N LEU A 101 6.85 11.26 20.66
CA LEU A 101 5.40 11.49 20.73
C LEU A 101 5.06 12.94 21.15
N GLY A 102 5.87 13.54 22.03
CA GLY A 102 5.69 14.93 22.45
C GLY A 102 6.16 15.95 21.42
N ALA A 103 7.25 15.67 20.69
CA ALA A 103 7.88 16.61 19.77
C ALA A 103 7.15 16.71 18.42
N TYR A 104 6.43 15.66 18.03
CA TYR A 104 5.79 15.51 16.72
C TYR A 104 4.30 15.13 16.85
N PRO A 105 3.44 16.00 17.42
CA PRO A 105 2.02 15.71 17.57
C PRO A 105 1.31 15.72 16.21
N GLY A 106 1.08 14.55 15.61
CA GLY A 106 0.33 14.39 14.36
C GLY A 106 -1.19 14.27 14.55
N LYS A 107 -1.95 14.43 13.47
CA LYS A 107 -3.42 14.26 13.44
C LYS A 107 -3.77 12.77 13.50
N LYS A 108 -4.65 12.34 14.40
CA LYS A 108 -4.98 10.90 14.57
C LYS A 108 -5.71 10.30 13.36
N GLU A 109 -6.26 11.14 12.50
CA GLU A 109 -6.94 10.77 11.26
C GLU A 109 -5.95 10.53 10.11
N SER A 110 -4.69 10.92 10.28
CA SER A 110 -3.62 10.70 9.29
C SER A 110 -3.00 9.30 9.43
N ARG A 111 -1.94 9.00 8.67
CA ARG A 111 -1.34 7.66 8.63
C ARG A 111 -0.70 7.29 9.96
N PRO A 112 -1.03 6.12 10.55
CA PRO A 112 -0.38 5.65 11.77
C PRO A 112 1.02 5.09 11.46
N VAL A 113 2.06 5.80 11.89
CA VAL A 113 3.45 5.41 11.68
C VAL A 113 4.06 4.87 12.97
N VAL A 114 4.72 3.73 12.86
CA VAL A 114 5.50 3.11 13.91
C VAL A 114 6.97 3.41 13.69
N VAL A 115 7.67 3.83 14.74
CA VAL A 115 9.13 3.97 14.74
C VAL A 115 9.75 2.74 15.39
N LYS A 116 10.47 1.94 14.61
CA LYS A 116 11.26 0.80 15.09
C LYS A 116 12.67 1.28 15.38
N ILE A 117 13.14 1.08 16.60
CA ILE A 117 14.47 1.47 17.04
C ILE A 117 15.39 0.25 16.89
N LYS A 118 16.33 0.28 15.94
CA LYS A 118 17.28 -0.80 15.69
C LYS A 118 18.64 -0.56 16.36
N ASP A 119 19.06 0.70 16.48
CA ASP A 119 20.23 1.07 17.28
C ASP A 119 20.18 2.53 17.74
N VAL A 120 20.73 2.77 18.94
CA VAL A 120 20.95 4.10 19.51
C VAL A 120 22.20 4.03 20.39
N LYS A 121 23.29 4.63 19.92
CA LYS A 121 24.57 4.64 20.62
C LYS A 121 25.17 6.04 20.66
N ILE A 122 25.79 6.36 21.78
CA ILE A 122 26.70 7.49 21.93
C ILE A 122 28.05 6.89 22.30
N ILE A 123 29.06 7.10 21.48
CA ILE A 123 30.40 6.56 21.71
C ILE A 123 31.37 7.72 21.72
N GLU A 124 32.12 7.87 22.81
CA GLU A 124 33.09 8.93 22.96
C GLU A 124 34.53 8.42 23.00
N ASN A 125 35.45 9.28 22.59
CA ASN A 125 36.88 9.10 22.69
C ASN A 125 37.56 10.40 23.18
N ILE A 126 38.66 10.28 23.91
CA ILE A 126 39.48 11.44 24.28
C ILE A 126 40.21 11.93 23.03
N LEU A 127 39.85 13.12 22.54
CA LEU A 127 40.54 13.75 21.42
C LEU A 127 41.84 14.42 21.89
N ASN A 128 41.81 15.10 23.04
CA ASN A 128 43.00 15.75 23.59
C ASN A 128 42.97 15.76 25.13
N ALA A 129 43.79 14.90 25.73
CA ALA A 129 43.90 14.76 27.17
C ALA A 129 44.48 16.00 27.88
N LYS A 130 45.27 16.83 27.19
CA LYS A 130 45.87 18.05 27.77
C LYS A 130 44.85 19.17 27.92
N THR A 131 43.97 19.33 26.93
CA THR A 131 42.92 20.35 26.91
C THR A 131 41.59 19.83 27.45
N GLY A 132 41.46 18.53 27.65
CA GLY A 132 40.25 17.88 28.16
C GLY A 132 39.11 17.86 27.14
N VAL A 133 39.44 17.82 25.85
CA VAL A 133 38.46 17.73 24.76
C VAL A 133 38.14 16.27 24.48
N VAL A 134 36.84 16.00 24.41
CA VAL A 134 36.24 14.71 24.07
C VAL A 134 35.55 14.87 22.72
N GLU A 135 35.75 13.90 21.84
CA GLU A 135 34.99 13.72 20.62
C GLU A 135 33.98 12.59 20.83
N GLY A 136 32.77 12.75 20.30
CA GLY A 136 31.74 11.74 20.41
C GLY A 136 30.91 11.63 19.16
N ASP A 137 30.45 10.41 18.89
CA ASP A 137 29.56 10.08 17.79
C ASP A 137 28.23 9.57 18.35
N ILE A 138 27.14 10.10 17.84
CA ILE A 138 25.79 9.58 18.04
C ILE A 138 25.42 8.79 16.80
N HIS A 139 25.09 7.51 16.99
CA HIS A 139 24.59 6.62 15.94
C HIS A 139 23.14 6.27 16.24
N LEU A 140 22.28 6.47 15.24
CA LEU A 140 20.88 6.10 15.23
C LEU A 140 20.63 5.19 14.04
N ASP A 141 19.89 4.11 14.27
CA ASP A 141 19.31 3.25 13.23
C ASP A 141 17.83 3.09 13.54
N PHE A 142 16.99 3.79 12.78
CA PHE A 142 15.54 3.78 12.88
C PHE A 142 14.93 3.19 11.60
N GLU A 143 13.82 2.48 11.74
CA GLU A 143 12.98 2.09 10.63
C GLU A 143 11.56 2.58 10.87
N PHE A 144 10.96 3.19 9.86
CA PHE A 144 9.61 3.70 9.88
C PHE A 144 8.71 2.70 9.16
N ALA A 145 7.62 2.30 9.80
CA ALA A 145 6.64 1.39 9.24
C ALA A 145 5.23 1.99 9.34
N LEU A 146 4.39 1.70 8.35
CA LEU A 146 2.97 2.03 8.37
C LEU A 146 2.19 0.92 9.08
N GLU A 147 1.36 1.28 10.04
CA GLU A 147 0.47 0.35 10.72
C GLU A 147 -0.84 0.18 9.92
N ARG A 148 -1.20 -1.06 9.58
CA ARG A 148 -2.41 -1.38 8.81
C ARG A 148 -3.12 -2.57 9.44
N GLY A 149 -4.08 -2.29 10.32
CA GLY A 149 -4.72 -3.35 11.12
C GLY A 149 -3.67 -4.06 11.96
N ASP A 150 -3.47 -5.36 11.72
CA ASP A 150 -2.49 -6.19 12.43
C ASP A 150 -1.13 -6.28 11.72
N GLU A 151 -0.97 -5.65 10.56
CA GLU A 151 0.26 -5.68 9.76
C GLU A 151 1.09 -4.40 9.91
N LEU A 152 2.41 -4.55 9.83
CA LEU A 152 3.38 -3.44 9.71
C LEU A 152 4.02 -3.48 8.33
N VAL A 153 3.86 -2.40 7.57
CA VAL A 153 4.46 -2.26 6.24
C VAL A 153 5.67 -1.34 6.36
N ASP A 154 6.86 -1.89 6.18
CA ASP A 154 8.10 -1.11 6.23
C ASP A 154 8.11 -0.05 5.11
N LEU A 155 8.46 1.18 5.48
CA LEU A 155 8.49 2.33 4.58
C LEU A 155 9.93 2.75 4.28
N LEU A 156 10.64 3.21 5.30
CA LEU A 156 11.91 3.92 5.16
C LEU A 156 12.82 3.62 6.35
N GLY A 157 14.10 3.37 6.06
CA GLY A 157 15.15 3.32 7.08
C GLY A 157 15.92 4.64 7.18
N PHE A 158 16.34 4.99 8.39
CA PHE A 158 17.30 6.05 8.67
C PHE A 158 18.47 5.46 9.45
N GLN A 159 19.66 5.54 8.86
CA GLN A 159 20.91 5.21 9.53
C GLN A 159 21.82 6.44 9.49
N GLY A 160 22.09 7.04 10.64
CA GLY A 160 22.82 8.30 10.71
C GLY A 160 22.99 8.82 12.13
N GLY A 161 23.27 10.12 12.24
CA GLY A 161 23.44 10.79 13.52
C GLY A 161 24.39 11.98 13.40
N ILE A 162 25.12 12.31 14.46
CA ILE A 162 26.02 13.46 14.46
C ILE A 162 27.31 13.15 15.24
N SER A 163 28.39 13.78 14.82
CA SER A 163 29.61 13.89 15.62
C SER A 163 29.62 15.23 16.37
N TYR A 164 30.20 15.25 17.56
CA TYR A 164 30.31 16.44 18.39
C TYR A 164 31.63 16.46 19.16
N GLN A 165 31.96 17.65 19.68
CA GLN A 165 33.04 17.82 20.63
C GLN A 165 32.50 18.53 21.88
N ARG A 166 33.01 18.12 23.04
CA ARG A 166 32.70 18.78 24.32
C ARG A 166 33.92 18.76 25.23
N GLY A 167 33.93 19.67 26.20
CA GLY A 167 34.81 19.53 27.36
C GLY A 167 34.41 18.31 28.20
N VAL A 168 35.40 17.65 28.81
CA VAL A 168 35.20 16.43 29.61
C VAL A 168 34.19 16.58 30.75
N ARG A 169 33.98 17.81 31.25
CA ARG A 169 32.99 18.12 32.31
C ARG A 169 31.62 18.58 31.78
N GLN A 170 31.47 18.80 30.48
CA GLN A 170 30.27 19.40 29.87
C GLN A 170 29.23 18.34 29.45
N PHE A 171 28.89 17.41 30.34
CA PHE A 171 27.91 16.34 30.05
C PHE A 171 26.50 16.88 29.71
N HIS A 172 26.16 18.08 30.17
CA HIS A 172 24.89 18.76 29.83
C HIS A 172 24.70 18.99 28.32
N LEU A 173 25.78 18.93 27.52
CA LEU A 173 25.70 19.08 26.05
C LEU A 173 25.22 17.81 25.34
N LEU A 174 25.24 16.64 26.01
CA LEU A 174 24.83 15.37 25.41
C LEU A 174 23.35 15.35 25.03
N GLU A 175 22.48 15.91 25.88
CA GLU A 175 21.04 15.99 25.61
C GLU A 175 20.74 16.82 24.34
N PRO A 176 21.23 18.07 24.18
CA PRO A 176 21.07 18.83 22.93
C PRO A 176 21.58 18.11 21.69
N PHE A 177 22.70 17.39 21.78
CA PHE A 177 23.25 16.62 20.66
C PHE A 177 22.35 15.45 20.29
N LEU A 178 21.88 14.68 21.28
CA LEU A 178 20.96 13.56 21.04
C LEU A 178 19.63 14.05 20.44
N LYS A 179 19.06 15.13 20.97
CA LYS A 179 17.85 15.76 20.42
C LYS A 179 18.04 16.13 18.95
N ARG A 180 19.16 16.76 18.62
CA ARG A 180 19.47 17.13 17.24
C ARG A 180 19.54 15.90 16.33
N SER A 181 20.17 14.81 16.75
CA SER A 181 20.22 13.57 15.97
C SER A 181 18.84 12.96 15.73
N VAL A 182 18.00 12.87 16.77
CA VAL A 182 16.63 12.36 16.63
C VAL A 182 15.80 13.26 15.72
N ASN A 183 15.94 14.58 15.85
CA ASN A 183 15.22 15.53 15.00
C ASN A 183 15.62 15.42 13.53
N LEU A 184 16.88 15.12 13.24
CA LEU A 184 17.33 14.84 11.86
C LEU A 184 16.66 13.58 11.30
N ALA A 185 16.57 12.50 12.08
CA ALA A 185 15.89 11.28 11.67
C ALA A 185 14.40 11.53 11.36
N MET A 186 13.72 12.26 12.24
CA MET A 186 12.30 12.59 12.08
C MET A 186 12.06 13.54 10.91
N LYS A 187 12.89 14.57 10.75
CA LYS A 187 12.80 15.49 9.61
C LYS A 187 13.05 14.77 8.27
N TYR A 188 14.00 13.84 8.25
CA TYR A 188 14.28 13.02 7.06
C TYR A 188 13.08 12.18 6.65
N PHE A 189 12.40 11.55 7.61
CA PHE A 189 11.18 10.79 7.34
C PHE A 189 10.02 11.69 6.88
N ASP A 190 9.85 12.83 7.54
CA ASP A 190 8.85 13.84 7.21
C ASP A 190 9.02 14.40 5.79
N ASP A 191 10.25 14.80 5.42
CA ASP A 191 10.57 15.25 4.05
C ASP A 191 10.27 14.17 3.00
N TRP A 192 10.56 12.90 3.33
CA TRP A 192 10.28 11.79 2.43
C TRP A 192 8.78 11.57 2.26
N ILE A 193 8.01 11.49 3.36
CA ILE A 193 6.59 11.15 3.27
C ILE A 193 5.77 12.27 2.62
N GLU A 194 6.08 13.55 2.90
CA GLU A 194 5.43 14.68 2.22
C GLU A 194 5.65 14.64 0.70
N LYS A 195 6.84 14.23 0.26
CA LYS A 195 7.19 14.13 -1.15
C LYS A 195 6.55 12.91 -1.83
N ASP A 196 6.54 11.76 -1.15
CA ASP A 196 6.14 10.48 -1.73
C ASP A 196 4.63 10.20 -1.61
N ALA A 197 3.95 10.72 -0.57
CA ALA A 197 2.54 10.45 -0.30
C ALA A 197 1.59 10.64 -1.50
N PRO A 198 1.76 11.66 -2.37
CA PRO A 198 0.87 11.84 -3.52
C PRO A 198 0.94 10.74 -4.58
N ASN A 199 2.09 10.06 -4.71
CA ASN A 199 2.41 9.17 -5.84
C ASN A 199 2.81 7.74 -5.43
N ASN A 200 2.92 7.47 -4.13
CA ASN A 200 3.34 6.17 -3.63
C ASN A 200 2.14 5.30 -3.27
N ASN A 201 1.98 4.17 -3.97
CA ASN A 201 0.88 3.23 -3.74
C ASN A 201 0.85 2.70 -2.29
N LEU A 202 2.00 2.57 -1.63
CA LEU A 202 2.08 2.16 -0.23
C LEU A 202 1.54 3.21 0.73
N LEU A 203 1.38 4.46 0.29
CA LEU A 203 0.86 5.56 1.10
C LEU A 203 -0.56 5.99 0.69
N ALA A 204 -1.18 5.31 -0.29
CA ALA A 204 -2.55 5.56 -0.68
C ALA A 204 -3.50 5.41 0.51
N GLN A 205 -4.44 6.35 0.64
CA GLN A 205 -5.45 6.36 1.71
C GLN A 205 -6.84 5.95 1.20
N GLU A 206 -7.13 6.24 -0.07
CA GLU A 206 -8.43 6.01 -0.70
C GLU A 206 -8.25 5.23 -2.01
N VAL A 207 -9.23 4.39 -2.33
CA VAL A 207 -9.37 3.77 -3.65
C VAL A 207 -10.60 4.35 -4.33
N ARG A 208 -10.44 4.83 -5.57
CA ARG A 208 -11.56 5.30 -6.39
C ARG A 208 -11.69 4.47 -7.64
N LEU A 209 -12.85 3.86 -7.80
CA LEU A 209 -13.16 3.05 -8.99
C LEU A 209 -13.67 3.93 -10.12
N LYS A 210 -13.16 3.68 -11.32
CA LYS A 210 -13.75 4.10 -12.58
C LYS A 210 -14.12 2.83 -13.35
N MET A 211 -15.41 2.63 -13.57
CA MET A 211 -15.92 1.44 -14.23
C MET A 211 -16.53 1.80 -15.58
N ARG A 212 -16.22 1.03 -16.61
CA ARG A 212 -16.78 1.21 -17.96
C ARG A 212 -16.84 -0.11 -18.71
N ASP A 213 -17.71 -0.17 -19.71
CA ASP A 213 -17.73 -1.29 -20.64
C ASP A 213 -16.67 -1.14 -21.73
N TYR A 214 -16.20 -2.27 -22.22
CA TYR A 214 -15.32 -2.34 -23.36
C TYR A 214 -16.10 -2.06 -24.64
N VAL A 215 -15.82 -0.90 -25.26
CA VAL A 215 -16.43 -0.49 -26.53
C VAL A 215 -15.42 -0.67 -27.65
N ARG A 216 -15.36 -1.86 -28.27
CA ARG A 216 -14.75 -2.03 -29.60
C ARG A 216 -15.63 -2.91 -30.49
N SER A 217 -15.76 -2.50 -31.75
CA SER A 217 -16.63 -3.15 -32.73
C SER A 217 -15.97 -4.21 -33.61
N ASN A 218 -14.63 -4.33 -33.62
CA ASN A 218 -13.92 -5.11 -34.66
C ASN A 218 -12.81 -6.02 -34.11
N VAL A 219 -13.18 -7.06 -33.36
CA VAL A 219 -12.31 -8.23 -33.15
C VAL A 219 -12.85 -9.36 -34.00
N SER A 220 -11.99 -10.06 -34.76
CA SER A 220 -12.42 -11.01 -35.80
C SER A 220 -13.32 -12.13 -35.29
N ASP A 221 -13.11 -12.59 -34.06
CA ASP A 221 -13.80 -13.75 -33.47
C ASP A 221 -14.68 -13.41 -32.26
N THR A 222 -14.82 -12.14 -31.89
CA THR A 222 -15.49 -11.75 -30.64
C THR A 222 -16.56 -10.70 -30.89
N VAL A 223 -17.76 -10.97 -30.38
CA VAL A 223 -18.85 -10.01 -30.31
C VAL A 223 -18.91 -9.48 -28.88
N PHE A 224 -18.78 -8.17 -28.70
CA PHE A 224 -19.01 -7.51 -27.40
C PHE A 224 -20.46 -7.06 -27.29
N TYR A 225 -21.01 -7.13 -26.09
CA TYR A 225 -22.41 -6.81 -25.84
C TYR A 225 -22.67 -5.33 -26.10
N ALA A 226 -23.68 -5.04 -26.90
CA ALA A 226 -24.22 -3.70 -27.10
C ALA A 226 -25.70 -3.82 -27.47
N SER A 227 -26.55 -2.99 -26.86
CA SER A 227 -28.00 -3.04 -27.07
C SER A 227 -28.40 -2.76 -28.52
N ASP A 228 -27.61 -1.95 -29.23
CA ASP A 228 -27.80 -1.60 -30.64
C ASP A 228 -27.24 -2.66 -31.62
N ARG A 229 -26.59 -3.71 -31.11
CA ARG A 229 -26.02 -4.83 -31.89
C ARG A 229 -26.47 -6.18 -31.33
N PRO A 230 -27.74 -6.59 -31.56
CA PRO A 230 -28.19 -7.94 -31.22
C PRO A 230 -27.44 -9.00 -32.03
N LEU A 231 -27.36 -10.22 -31.49
CA LEU A 231 -26.75 -11.36 -32.15
C LEU A 231 -27.49 -11.72 -33.43
N THR A 232 -26.74 -12.19 -34.41
CA THR A 232 -27.26 -12.75 -35.65
C THR A 232 -26.69 -14.15 -35.87
N TRP A 233 -27.34 -14.98 -36.68
CA TRP A 233 -26.78 -16.30 -37.01
C TRP A 233 -25.41 -16.24 -37.71
N LYS A 234 -25.02 -15.08 -38.28
CA LYS A 234 -23.67 -14.86 -38.83
C LYS A 234 -22.58 -14.82 -37.75
N ASP A 235 -22.97 -14.67 -36.50
CA ASP A 235 -22.06 -14.69 -35.36
C ASP A 235 -21.70 -16.11 -34.92
N PHE A 236 -22.44 -17.14 -35.35
CA PHE A 236 -22.27 -18.53 -34.94
C PHE A 236 -21.45 -19.30 -35.98
N THR A 237 -20.14 -19.07 -36.00
CA THR A 237 -19.22 -19.64 -37.01
C THR A 237 -18.58 -20.98 -36.61
N GLY A 238 -18.81 -21.42 -35.37
CA GLY A 238 -18.33 -22.69 -34.84
C GLY A 238 -18.96 -23.90 -35.51
N ARG A 239 -18.31 -25.06 -35.34
CA ARG A 239 -18.83 -26.33 -35.85
C ARG A 239 -19.80 -26.96 -34.85
N PRO A 240 -20.99 -27.43 -35.27
CA PRO A 240 -21.91 -28.14 -34.39
C PRO A 240 -21.28 -29.36 -33.73
N GLY A 241 -21.53 -29.50 -32.42
CA GLY A 241 -21.08 -30.66 -31.64
C GLY A 241 -21.85 -31.95 -31.96
N PHE A 242 -21.51 -33.03 -31.28
CA PHE A 242 -22.18 -34.34 -31.40
C PHE A 242 -23.45 -34.48 -30.53
N ASN A 243 -24.03 -33.37 -30.06
CA ASN A 243 -25.25 -33.35 -29.25
C ASN A 243 -26.49 -33.02 -30.09
N ASN A 244 -27.68 -33.14 -29.47
CA ASN A 244 -28.97 -32.90 -30.11
C ASN A 244 -29.46 -31.45 -30.06
N TYR A 245 -28.61 -30.50 -29.61
CA TYR A 245 -29.01 -29.10 -29.55
C TYR A 245 -29.05 -28.46 -30.95
N ALA A 246 -29.97 -27.51 -31.13
CA ALA A 246 -30.16 -26.80 -32.40
C ALA A 246 -29.12 -25.67 -32.59
N ALA A 247 -28.63 -25.10 -31.49
CA ALA A 247 -27.56 -24.12 -31.43
C ALA A 247 -26.86 -24.20 -30.06
N SER A 248 -25.75 -23.49 -29.94
CA SER A 248 -25.07 -23.25 -28.66
C SER A 248 -24.25 -21.98 -28.76
N ILE A 249 -24.38 -21.13 -27.75
CA ILE A 249 -23.59 -19.93 -27.57
C ILE A 249 -22.47 -20.14 -26.54
N PHE A 250 -21.32 -19.54 -26.81
CA PHE A 250 -20.29 -19.29 -25.81
C PHE A 250 -20.32 -17.81 -25.44
N ALA A 251 -21.04 -17.47 -24.36
CA ALA A 251 -21.08 -16.13 -23.78
C ALA A 251 -20.35 -16.13 -22.42
N SER A 252 -19.54 -15.10 -22.15
CA SER A 252 -18.74 -15.00 -20.94
C SER A 252 -18.43 -13.55 -20.57
N ILE A 253 -17.93 -13.39 -19.35
CA ILE A 253 -17.47 -12.14 -18.79
C ILE A 253 -15.94 -12.09 -18.75
N GLY A 254 -15.39 -10.87 -18.66
CA GLY A 254 -13.98 -10.59 -18.41
C GLY A 254 -13.79 -9.14 -17.99
N TYR A 255 -12.59 -8.78 -17.53
CA TYR A 255 -12.26 -7.38 -17.26
C TYR A 255 -10.77 -7.10 -17.49
N GLU A 256 -10.45 -5.83 -17.71
CA GLU A 256 -9.09 -5.29 -17.62
C GLU A 256 -9.02 -4.39 -16.39
N LEU A 257 -7.89 -4.42 -15.68
CA LEU A 257 -7.62 -3.57 -14.51
C LEU A 257 -6.34 -2.79 -14.75
N ASN A 258 -6.45 -1.48 -14.64
CA ASN A 258 -5.30 -0.57 -14.59
C ASN A 258 -5.42 0.30 -13.34
N SER A 259 -4.30 0.67 -12.73
CA SER A 259 -4.30 1.57 -11.59
C SER A 259 -3.22 2.63 -11.69
N SER A 260 -3.49 3.79 -11.10
CA SER A 260 -2.58 4.93 -11.06
C SER A 260 -2.81 5.75 -9.79
N MET A 261 -1.76 6.43 -9.32
CA MET A 261 -1.88 7.37 -8.21
C MET A 261 -2.18 8.78 -8.70
N GLU A 262 -3.10 9.45 -8.03
CA GLU A 262 -3.36 10.88 -8.21
C GLU A 262 -3.64 11.51 -6.84
N ASN A 263 -2.77 12.42 -6.39
CA ASN A 263 -2.91 13.18 -5.14
C ASN A 263 -3.24 12.31 -3.92
N GLY A 264 -2.55 11.16 -3.76
CA GLY A 264 -2.74 10.24 -2.63
C GLY A 264 -3.95 9.30 -2.74
N VAL A 265 -4.71 9.39 -3.84
CA VAL A 265 -5.82 8.51 -4.17
C VAL A 265 -5.38 7.49 -5.21
N LEU A 266 -5.66 6.21 -4.96
CA LEU A 266 -5.46 5.13 -5.92
C LEU A 266 -6.66 5.08 -6.87
N LEU A 267 -6.47 5.55 -8.10
CA LEU A 267 -7.47 5.44 -9.16
C LEU A 267 -7.37 4.07 -9.83
N VAL A 268 -8.49 3.35 -9.91
CA VAL A 268 -8.57 2.01 -10.52
C VAL A 268 -9.56 2.05 -11.68
N ASP A 269 -9.06 1.93 -12.91
CA ASP A 269 -9.87 1.82 -14.13
C ASP A 269 -10.17 0.34 -14.40
N LEU A 270 -11.44 -0.03 -14.27
CA LEU A 270 -11.98 -1.36 -14.59
C LEU A 270 -12.75 -1.29 -15.89
N VAL A 271 -12.28 -2.05 -16.88
CA VAL A 271 -12.92 -2.16 -18.20
C VAL A 271 -13.55 -3.53 -18.34
N PHE A 272 -14.87 -3.60 -18.18
CA PHE A 272 -15.63 -4.86 -18.23
C PHE A 272 -15.92 -5.29 -19.66
N LYS A 273 -15.86 -6.59 -19.89
CA LYS A 273 -16.15 -7.24 -21.17
C LYS A 273 -17.27 -8.23 -20.95
N THR A 274 -18.40 -7.97 -21.60
CA THR A 274 -19.45 -8.96 -21.84
C THR A 274 -19.29 -9.41 -23.28
N TYR A 275 -18.95 -10.67 -23.53
CA TYR A 275 -18.58 -11.10 -24.88
C TYR A 275 -19.10 -12.49 -25.25
N MET A 276 -19.21 -12.70 -26.56
CA MET A 276 -19.51 -13.97 -27.21
C MET A 276 -18.39 -14.33 -28.18
N LEU A 277 -17.96 -15.61 -28.18
CA LEU A 277 -16.94 -16.12 -29.11
C LEU A 277 -17.58 -16.79 -30.32
N LYS A 278 -17.32 -16.25 -31.51
CA LYS A 278 -17.97 -16.69 -32.75
C LYS A 278 -17.54 -18.09 -33.17
N SER A 279 -16.27 -18.41 -33.03
CA SER A 279 -15.70 -19.74 -33.34
C SER A 279 -16.15 -20.84 -32.38
N SER A 280 -16.56 -20.45 -31.17
CA SER A 280 -17.02 -21.37 -30.10
C SER A 280 -18.55 -21.47 -30.03
N SER A 281 -19.27 -20.70 -30.85
CA SER A 281 -20.73 -20.69 -30.92
C SER A 281 -21.19 -21.21 -32.27
N TRP A 282 -22.21 -22.07 -32.30
CA TRP A 282 -22.61 -22.78 -33.51
C TRP A 282 -24.12 -22.92 -33.63
N VAL A 283 -24.61 -23.15 -34.85
CA VAL A 283 -26.03 -23.38 -35.15
C VAL A 283 -26.18 -24.46 -36.23
N ARG A 284 -27.19 -25.32 -36.12
CA ARG A 284 -27.57 -26.29 -37.16
C ARG A 284 -28.52 -25.65 -38.17
N SER A 285 -28.48 -26.14 -39.41
CA SER A 285 -29.38 -25.70 -40.48
C SER A 285 -30.85 -25.87 -40.09
N GLY A 286 -31.68 -24.87 -40.40
CA GLY A 286 -33.12 -24.92 -40.15
C GLY A 286 -33.59 -24.25 -38.85
N ASN A 287 -32.67 -23.67 -38.07
CA ASN A 287 -33.03 -22.86 -36.91
C ASN A 287 -33.59 -21.48 -37.33
N ASN A 288 -34.48 -20.91 -36.52
CA ASN A 288 -35.25 -19.72 -36.84
C ASN A 288 -35.00 -18.60 -35.81
N SER A 289 -35.79 -17.53 -35.87
CA SER A 289 -35.67 -16.38 -34.95
C SER A 289 -35.96 -16.72 -33.49
N TYR A 290 -36.80 -17.72 -33.23
CA TYR A 290 -37.11 -18.17 -31.86
C TYR A 290 -35.89 -18.81 -31.19
N GLY A 291 -35.16 -19.66 -31.92
CA GLY A 291 -33.89 -20.20 -31.43
C GLY A 291 -32.81 -19.13 -31.27
N LEU A 292 -32.76 -18.14 -32.17
CA LEU A 292 -31.81 -17.03 -32.05
C LEU A 292 -32.08 -16.19 -30.79
N ASN A 293 -33.36 -15.96 -30.49
CA ASN A 293 -33.76 -15.29 -29.25
C ASN A 293 -33.30 -16.09 -28.02
N HIS A 294 -33.37 -17.42 -28.03
CA HIS A 294 -32.87 -18.24 -26.94
C HIS A 294 -31.38 -17.97 -26.65
N GLU A 295 -30.54 -17.99 -27.68
CA GLU A 295 -29.11 -17.70 -27.56
C GLU A 295 -28.83 -16.24 -27.19
N GLN A 296 -29.63 -15.30 -27.70
CA GLN A 296 -29.53 -13.88 -27.31
C GLN A 296 -29.76 -13.72 -25.80
N ARG A 297 -30.75 -14.41 -25.22
CA ARG A 297 -31.02 -14.34 -23.78
C ARG A 297 -29.88 -14.86 -22.90
N HIS A 298 -29.10 -15.84 -23.35
CA HIS A 298 -27.85 -16.23 -22.67
C HIS A 298 -26.83 -15.07 -22.64
N PHE A 299 -26.72 -14.33 -23.74
CA PHE A 299 -25.85 -13.16 -23.80
C PHE A 299 -26.36 -12.01 -22.89
N ASP A 300 -27.67 -11.84 -22.81
CA ASP A 300 -28.31 -10.87 -21.90
C ASP A 300 -28.12 -11.24 -20.42
N ILE A 301 -28.21 -12.53 -20.07
CA ILE A 301 -27.86 -13.02 -18.73
C ILE A 301 -26.41 -12.65 -18.41
N THR A 302 -25.49 -12.83 -19.36
CA THR A 302 -24.07 -12.47 -19.18
C THR A 302 -23.92 -10.97 -18.89
N LYS A 303 -24.69 -10.10 -19.55
CA LYS A 303 -24.72 -8.66 -19.30
C LYS A 303 -25.26 -8.32 -17.92
N ILE A 304 -26.37 -8.92 -17.52
CA ILE A 304 -26.96 -8.76 -16.18
C ILE A 304 -25.92 -9.00 -15.10
N ILE A 305 -25.13 -10.06 -15.22
CA ILE A 305 -24.09 -10.41 -14.25
C ILE A 305 -23.00 -9.34 -14.15
N ILE A 306 -22.57 -8.76 -15.27
CA ILE A 306 -21.60 -7.65 -15.25
C ILE A 306 -22.17 -6.42 -14.54
N GLU A 307 -23.43 -6.06 -14.78
CA GLU A 307 -24.03 -4.92 -14.09
C GLU A 307 -24.23 -5.18 -12.59
N ARG A 308 -24.61 -6.40 -12.20
CA ARG A 308 -24.62 -6.83 -10.78
C ARG A 308 -23.23 -6.74 -10.14
N LEU A 309 -22.18 -7.15 -10.86
CA LEU A 309 -20.80 -7.02 -10.39
C LEU A 309 -20.40 -5.55 -10.21
N LYS A 310 -20.69 -4.66 -11.17
CA LYS A 310 -20.43 -3.22 -11.05
C LYS A 310 -21.14 -2.61 -9.85
N ASN A 311 -22.41 -2.96 -9.64
CA ASN A 311 -23.16 -2.51 -8.46
C ASN A 311 -22.54 -3.02 -7.15
N THR A 312 -22.11 -4.27 -7.12
CA THR A 312 -21.39 -4.84 -5.96
C THR A 312 -20.12 -4.06 -5.66
N LEU A 313 -19.28 -3.82 -6.69
CA LEU A 313 -18.02 -3.10 -6.54
C LEU A 313 -18.19 -1.62 -6.17
N THR A 314 -19.27 -0.97 -6.64
CA THR A 314 -19.59 0.42 -6.28
C THR A 314 -19.84 0.59 -4.78
N ASN A 315 -20.43 -0.42 -4.15
CA ASN A 315 -20.80 -0.40 -2.73
C ASN A 315 -19.76 -1.09 -1.83
N LEU A 316 -18.63 -1.50 -2.40
CA LEU A 316 -17.60 -2.24 -1.69
C LEU A 316 -16.56 -1.28 -1.10
N GLU A 317 -16.30 -1.42 0.20
CA GLU A 317 -15.15 -0.77 0.83
C GLU A 317 -13.87 -1.45 0.34
N LEU A 318 -13.02 -0.67 -0.35
CA LEU A 318 -11.76 -1.11 -0.91
C LEU A 318 -10.60 -0.43 -0.20
N GLU A 319 -9.70 -1.22 0.35
CA GLU A 319 -8.45 -0.70 0.89
C GLU A 319 -7.34 -0.75 -0.19
N PRO A 320 -6.48 0.28 -0.29
CA PRO A 320 -5.45 0.34 -1.34
C PRO A 320 -4.48 -0.85 -1.35
N HIS A 321 -4.32 -1.55 -0.23
CA HIS A 321 -3.40 -2.68 -0.12
C HIS A 321 -4.01 -4.02 -0.56
N ASN A 322 -5.33 -4.12 -0.75
CA ASN A 322 -6.00 -5.39 -1.05
C ASN A 322 -7.06 -5.31 -2.18
N TYR A 323 -7.24 -4.14 -2.80
CA TYR A 323 -8.32 -3.89 -3.75
C TYR A 323 -8.37 -4.91 -4.89
N GLU A 324 -7.23 -5.30 -5.47
CA GLU A 324 -7.16 -6.29 -6.55
C GLU A 324 -7.70 -7.66 -6.12
N ARG A 325 -7.39 -8.07 -4.88
CA ARG A 325 -7.86 -9.33 -4.32
C ARG A 325 -9.37 -9.29 -4.11
N LYS A 326 -9.91 -8.20 -3.57
CA LYS A 326 -11.35 -8.00 -3.37
C LYS A 326 -12.09 -8.00 -4.71
N ILE A 327 -11.61 -7.24 -5.70
CA ILE A 327 -12.19 -7.20 -7.06
C ILE A 327 -12.16 -8.59 -7.70
N SER A 328 -11.03 -9.29 -7.64
CA SER A 328 -10.88 -10.64 -8.20
C SER A 328 -11.82 -11.65 -7.54
N PHE A 329 -12.01 -11.56 -6.22
CA PHE A 329 -12.95 -12.41 -5.49
C PHE A 329 -14.39 -12.20 -6.00
N HIS A 330 -14.86 -10.95 -6.07
CA HIS A 330 -16.22 -10.66 -6.55
C HIS A 330 -16.41 -10.99 -8.03
N TYR A 331 -15.37 -10.85 -8.85
CA TYR A 331 -15.40 -11.34 -10.23
C TYR A 331 -15.62 -12.86 -10.31
N LEU A 332 -14.94 -13.65 -9.47
CA LEU A 332 -15.14 -15.10 -9.44
C LEU A 332 -16.55 -15.49 -8.95
N GLU A 333 -17.10 -14.74 -7.98
CA GLU A 333 -18.49 -14.93 -7.56
C GLU A 333 -19.47 -14.62 -8.70
N ALA A 334 -19.28 -13.52 -9.42
CA ALA A 334 -20.08 -13.17 -10.59
C ALA A 334 -19.98 -14.25 -11.68
N PHE A 335 -18.79 -14.79 -11.94
CA PHE A 335 -18.61 -15.89 -12.90
C PHE A 335 -19.38 -17.16 -12.49
N ARG A 336 -19.37 -17.51 -11.19
CA ARG A 336 -20.15 -18.65 -10.66
C ARG A 336 -21.65 -18.40 -10.78
N GLU A 337 -22.09 -17.18 -10.47
CA GLU A 337 -23.48 -16.75 -10.61
C GLU A 337 -23.98 -16.85 -12.05
N MET A 338 -23.17 -16.37 -13.00
CA MET A 338 -23.44 -16.47 -14.44
C MET A 338 -23.71 -17.91 -14.86
N ASN A 339 -22.85 -18.84 -14.48
CA ASN A 339 -23.00 -20.25 -14.85
C ASN A 339 -24.27 -20.86 -14.25
N ARG A 340 -24.59 -20.54 -12.98
CA ARG A 340 -25.83 -21.00 -12.34
C ARG A 340 -27.08 -20.44 -13.03
N MET A 341 -27.06 -19.17 -13.43
CA MET A 341 -28.21 -18.53 -14.07
C MET A 341 -28.42 -19.05 -15.51
N GLN A 342 -27.35 -19.26 -16.27
CA GLN A 342 -27.41 -19.90 -17.60
C GLN A 342 -27.95 -21.34 -17.50
N GLU A 343 -27.43 -22.15 -16.56
CA GLU A 343 -27.92 -23.51 -16.33
C GLU A 343 -29.40 -23.53 -15.90
N ALA A 344 -29.80 -22.61 -15.02
CA ALA A 344 -31.20 -22.49 -14.61
C ALA A 344 -32.12 -22.11 -15.79
N TYR A 345 -31.66 -21.24 -16.69
CA TYR A 345 -32.39 -20.84 -17.88
C TYR A 345 -32.56 -22.03 -18.85
N ASP A 346 -31.48 -22.76 -19.15
CA ASP A 346 -31.55 -23.96 -20.00
C ASP A 346 -32.47 -25.03 -19.42
N ASN A 347 -32.29 -25.37 -18.14
CA ASN A 347 -33.10 -26.40 -17.47
C ASN A 347 -34.59 -26.06 -17.49
N GLN A 348 -34.95 -24.82 -17.18
CA GLN A 348 -36.36 -24.40 -17.08
C GLN A 348 -37.03 -24.21 -18.44
N THR A 349 -36.27 -23.86 -19.47
CA THR A 349 -36.78 -23.74 -20.85
C THR A 349 -36.68 -25.04 -21.64
N SER A 350 -36.18 -26.11 -21.02
CA SER A 350 -35.90 -27.38 -21.70
C SER A 350 -34.97 -27.17 -22.91
N ASN A 351 -33.86 -26.45 -22.69
CA ASN A 351 -32.89 -26.02 -23.70
C ASN A 351 -33.58 -25.28 -24.87
N GLY A 352 -34.45 -24.34 -24.53
CA GLY A 352 -35.19 -23.53 -25.50
C GLY A 352 -36.39 -24.21 -26.17
N THR A 353 -36.76 -25.45 -25.84
CA THR A 353 -37.91 -26.13 -26.48
C THR A 353 -39.27 -25.76 -25.86
N ASN A 354 -39.28 -25.20 -24.65
CA ASN A 354 -40.49 -24.76 -23.96
C ASN A 354 -40.75 -23.25 -24.13
N ALA A 355 -41.55 -22.89 -25.14
CA ALA A 355 -41.86 -21.51 -25.48
C ALA A 355 -42.51 -20.70 -24.33
N SER A 356 -43.39 -21.33 -23.55
CA SER A 356 -44.04 -20.65 -22.42
C SER A 356 -43.03 -20.30 -21.31
N ALA A 357 -42.08 -21.20 -21.04
CA ALA A 357 -41.03 -20.95 -20.07
C ALA A 357 -40.03 -19.90 -20.56
N GLN A 358 -39.63 -19.95 -21.84
CA GLN A 358 -38.75 -18.96 -22.43
C GLN A 358 -39.39 -17.57 -22.38
N GLU A 359 -40.67 -17.44 -22.69
CA GLU A 359 -41.37 -16.15 -22.61
C GLU A 359 -41.42 -15.57 -21.19
N ARG A 360 -41.53 -16.41 -20.15
CA ARG A 360 -41.40 -15.95 -18.76
C ARG A 360 -39.99 -15.44 -18.45
N TRP A 361 -38.98 -16.14 -18.94
CA TRP A 361 -37.58 -15.73 -18.78
C TRP A 361 -37.25 -14.45 -19.56
N ASN A 362 -37.79 -14.29 -20.77
CA ASN A 362 -37.66 -13.07 -21.56
C ASN A 362 -38.09 -11.86 -20.74
N LYS A 363 -39.32 -11.88 -20.22
CA LYS A 363 -39.85 -10.80 -19.36
C LYS A 363 -39.00 -10.54 -18.13
N LYS A 364 -38.50 -11.60 -17.50
CA LYS A 364 -37.62 -11.49 -16.32
C LYS A 364 -36.31 -10.79 -16.68
N ILE A 365 -35.66 -11.24 -17.74
CA ILE A 365 -34.39 -10.68 -18.24
C ILE A 365 -34.58 -9.22 -18.66
N ASP A 366 -35.63 -8.91 -19.42
CA ASP A 366 -35.92 -7.55 -19.86
C ASP A 366 -36.16 -6.61 -18.66
N THR A 367 -36.97 -7.05 -17.69
CA THR A 367 -37.23 -6.28 -16.47
C THR A 367 -35.93 -5.99 -15.72
N GLU A 368 -35.05 -6.98 -15.63
CA GLU A 368 -33.81 -6.85 -14.90
C GLU A 368 -32.78 -5.97 -15.62
N LEU A 369 -32.64 -6.09 -16.94
CA LEU A 369 -31.80 -5.20 -17.74
C LEU A 369 -32.24 -3.74 -17.57
N ILE A 370 -33.54 -3.46 -17.62
CA ILE A 370 -34.10 -2.11 -17.41
C ILE A 370 -33.77 -1.61 -16.00
N GLN A 371 -33.92 -2.44 -14.96
CA GLN A 371 -33.58 -2.06 -13.59
C GLN A 371 -32.09 -1.75 -13.41
N LEU A 372 -31.23 -2.37 -14.22
CA LEU A 372 -29.79 -2.17 -14.24
C LEU A 372 -29.37 -1.04 -15.20
N GLY A 373 -30.32 -0.35 -15.84
CA GLY A 373 -30.05 0.77 -16.75
C GLY A 373 -29.49 0.35 -18.11
N VAL A 374 -29.78 -0.86 -18.56
CA VAL A 374 -29.46 -1.36 -19.90
C VAL A 374 -30.72 -1.25 -20.75
N ASP A 375 -30.72 -0.25 -21.65
CA ASP A 375 -31.83 0.05 -22.57
C ASP A 375 -31.77 -0.75 -23.87
#